data_AF-A0A368FJS2-F1
#
_entry.id   AF-A0A368FJS2-F1
#
_cell.length_a   1.000
_cell.length_b   1.000
_cell.length_c   1.000
_cell.angle_alpha   90.00
_cell.angle_beta   90.00
_cell.angle_gamma   90.00
#
_symmetry.space_group_name_H-M   'P 1'
#
loop_
_entity.id
_entity.type
_entity.pdbx_description
1 polymer ?
#
loop_
_entity_poly.entity_id
_entity_poly.type
_entity_poly.pdbx_seq_one_letter_code
_entity_poly.pdbx_strand_id
1 'polypeptide(L)'
;MESIKYTKPIAHSVNTLKLLLKNFEGYINPQGYSKDEFAQHEEAQKAVELITGSITQINSALRNPQNLFDKMKDDYNTMKNKEDRKNLMQSFEALEKDTDFTKLMGEATEMIFMLDTRLTEARTTANRLARKLETGMAAN
;
A
#
# COMPACT_ATOMS: atom_id res chain seq x y z
N MET A 1 25.08 -19.50 5.29
CA MET A 1 25.23 -18.43 4.26
C MET A 1 23.91 -18.11 3.55
N GLU A 2 22.93 -19.02 3.53
CA GLU A 2 21.62 -18.82 2.87
C GLU A 2 20.70 -17.81 3.55
N SER A 3 20.78 -17.61 4.87
CA SER A 3 19.94 -16.63 5.60
C SER A 3 20.14 -15.18 5.17
N ILE A 4 21.37 -14.80 4.78
CA ILE A 4 21.71 -13.43 4.32
C ILE A 4 21.05 -13.13 2.97
N LYS A 5 20.72 -14.16 2.18
CA LYS A 5 20.12 -14.05 0.84
C LYS A 5 18.71 -13.45 0.87
N TYR A 6 17.93 -13.74 1.92
CA TYR A 6 16.53 -13.31 2.03
C TYR A 6 16.36 -12.13 2.98
N THR A 7 16.99 -12.18 4.15
CA THR A 7 16.76 -11.23 5.25
C THR A 7 17.05 -9.78 4.85
N LYS A 8 18.21 -9.50 4.23
CA LYS A 8 18.57 -8.14 3.81
C LYS A 8 17.62 -7.56 2.74
N PRO A 9 17.33 -8.27 1.63
CA PRO A 9 16.35 -7.79 0.64
C PRO A 9 14.94 -7.60 1.21
N ILE A 10 14.49 -8.47 2.11
CA ILE A 10 13.18 -8.32 2.75
C ILE A 10 13.18 -7.07 3.63
N ALA A 11 14.17 -6.90 4.51
CA ALA A 11 14.28 -5.74 5.38
C ALA A 11 14.33 -4.41 4.60
N HIS A 12 15.07 -4.37 3.48
CA HIS A 12 15.07 -3.21 2.60
C HIS A 12 13.69 -2.92 2.00
N SER A 13 13.00 -3.95 1.53
CA SER A 13 11.65 -3.80 0.94
C SER A 13 10.61 -3.37 1.97
N VAL A 14 10.70 -3.89 3.19
CA VAL A 14 9.90 -3.45 4.34
C VAL A 14 10.13 -1.95 4.60
N ASN A 15 11.38 -1.47 4.61
CA ASN A 15 11.65 -0.05 4.84
C ASN A 15 11.03 0.85 3.75
N THR A 16 11.09 0.42 2.49
CA THR A 16 10.39 1.11 1.40
C THR A 16 8.88 1.16 1.64
N LEU A 17 8.28 0.03 2.04
CA LEU A 17 6.85 -0.02 2.37
C LEU A 17 6.51 0.93 3.53
N LYS A 18 7.28 0.92 4.63
CA LYS A 18 7.10 1.84 5.77
C LYS A 18 7.10 3.31 5.33
N LEU A 19 8.04 3.70 4.46
CA LEU A 19 8.12 5.06 3.94
C LEU A 19 6.90 5.44 3.10
N LEU A 20 6.42 4.53 2.25
CA LEU A 20 5.23 4.77 1.43
C LEU A 20 3.97 4.91 2.29
N LEU A 21 3.78 4.06 3.30
CA LEU A 21 2.64 4.17 4.20
C LEU A 21 2.62 5.54 4.89
N LYS A 22 3.77 5.97 5.43
CA LYS A 22 3.90 7.31 6.02
C LYS A 22 3.60 8.43 5.02
N ASN A 23 4.12 8.35 3.80
CA ASN A 23 3.90 9.37 2.79
C ASN A 23 2.43 9.50 2.36
N PHE A 24 1.67 8.41 2.43
CA PHE A 24 0.28 8.37 1.98
C PHE A 24 -0.74 8.43 3.13
N GLU A 25 -0.31 8.53 4.38
CA GLU A 25 -1.19 8.61 5.56
C GLU A 25 -2.19 9.77 5.46
N GLY A 26 -1.79 10.90 4.83
CA GLY A 26 -2.68 12.05 4.65
C GLY A 26 -3.89 11.75 3.76
N TYR A 27 -3.77 10.80 2.83
CA TYR A 27 -4.82 10.47 1.87
C TYR A 27 -5.87 9.50 2.41
N ILE A 28 -5.67 8.91 3.59
CA ILE A 28 -6.67 8.01 4.21
C ILE A 28 -7.81 8.80 4.89
N ASN A 29 -7.61 10.10 5.11
CA ASN A 29 -8.59 10.96 5.74
C ASN A 29 -9.59 11.54 4.71
N PRO A 30 -10.82 11.87 5.13
CA PRO A 30 -11.78 12.55 4.27
C PRO A 30 -11.19 13.84 3.69
N GLN A 31 -11.35 14.03 2.38
CA GLN A 31 -10.84 15.22 1.69
C GLN A 31 -11.79 16.40 1.92
N GLY A 32 -11.23 17.55 2.29
CA GLY A 32 -11.96 18.81 2.29
C GLY A 32 -11.97 19.37 0.87
N TYR A 33 -13.15 19.72 0.37
CA TYR A 33 -13.29 20.33 -0.94
C TYR A 33 -13.72 21.79 -0.87
N SER A 34 -13.33 22.56 -1.89
CA SER A 34 -13.80 23.90 -2.15
C SER A 34 -15.32 23.96 -2.33
N LYS A 35 -15.90 25.14 -2.08
CA LYS A 35 -17.33 25.41 -2.30
C LYS A 35 -17.67 25.73 -3.75
N ASP A 36 -16.69 26.26 -4.50
CA ASP A 36 -16.84 26.50 -5.93
C ASP A 36 -16.90 25.16 -6.68
N GLU A 37 -17.88 25.00 -7.56
CA GLU A 37 -18.18 23.69 -8.16
C GLU A 37 -17.14 23.24 -9.19
N PHE A 38 -16.51 24.18 -9.89
CA PHE A 38 -15.43 23.88 -10.82
C PHE A 38 -14.16 23.49 -10.07
N ALA A 39 -13.76 24.29 -9.08
CA ALA A 39 -12.62 23.98 -8.21
C ALA A 39 -12.83 22.66 -7.46
N GLN A 40 -14.03 22.42 -6.94
CA GLN A 40 -14.39 21.16 -6.27
C GLN A 40 -14.27 19.96 -7.22
N HIS A 41 -14.66 20.12 -8.49
CA HIS A 41 -14.53 19.05 -9.47
C HIS A 41 -13.06 18.73 -9.78
N GLU A 42 -12.23 19.75 -10.01
CA GLU A 42 -10.79 19.56 -10.24
C GLU A 42 -10.08 18.93 -9.03
N GLU A 43 -10.40 19.38 -7.81
CA GLU A 43 -9.87 18.82 -6.57
C GLU A 43 -10.27 17.34 -6.42
N ALA A 44 -11.52 16.99 -6.73
CA ALA A 44 -11.99 15.60 -6.69
C ALA A 44 -11.27 14.73 -7.73
N GLN A 45 -11.05 15.22 -8.95
CA GLN A 45 -10.27 14.50 -9.97
C GLN A 45 -8.83 14.28 -9.55
N LYS A 46 -8.17 15.32 -9.01
CA LYS A 46 -6.81 15.22 -8.48
C LYS A 46 -6.72 14.21 -7.34
N ALA A 47 -7.71 14.19 -6.44
CA ALA A 47 -7.78 13.19 -5.38
C ALA A 47 -7.89 11.76 -5.95
N VAL A 48 -8.71 11.56 -7.00
CA VAL A 48 -8.79 10.26 -7.69
C VAL A 48 -7.43 9.81 -8.22
N GLU A 49 -6.69 10.69 -8.88
CA GLU A 49 -5.37 10.37 -9.45
C GLU A 49 -4.35 10.03 -8.35
N LEU A 50 -4.25 10.88 -7.32
CA LEU A 50 -3.30 10.71 -6.23
C LEU A 50 -3.56 9.43 -5.43
N ILE A 51 -4.82 9.15 -5.10
CA ILE A 51 -5.20 7.96 -4.34
C ILE A 51 -4.96 6.70 -5.17
N THR A 52 -5.33 6.71 -6.47
CA THR A 52 -5.08 5.58 -7.38
C THR A 52 -3.57 5.29 -7.49
N GLY A 53 -2.75 6.33 -7.64
CA GLY A 53 -1.29 6.20 -7.68
C GLY A 53 -0.71 5.66 -6.37
N SER A 54 -1.24 6.11 -5.23
CA SER A 54 -0.82 5.65 -3.90
C SER A 54 -1.11 4.17 -3.70
N ILE A 55 -2.33 3.71 -4.01
CA ILE A 55 -2.72 2.30 -3.95
C ILE A 55 -1.81 1.44 -4.84
N THR A 56 -1.50 1.91 -6.05
CA THR A 56 -0.64 1.19 -7.00
C THR A 56 0.78 1.02 -6.46
N GLN A 57 1.34 2.07 -5.85
CA GLN A 57 2.67 2.04 -5.25
C GLN A 57 2.73 1.13 -4.02
N ILE A 58 1.75 1.22 -3.11
CA ILE A 58 1.69 0.34 -1.93
C ILE A 58 1.57 -1.13 -2.36
N ASN A 59 0.67 -1.46 -3.29
CA ASN A 59 0.52 -2.82 -3.81
C ASN A 59 1.83 -3.37 -4.41
N SER A 60 2.54 -2.54 -5.16
CA SER A 60 3.81 -2.94 -5.77
C SER A 60 4.89 -3.18 -4.71
N ALA A 61 4.97 -2.29 -3.73
CA ALA A 61 5.91 -2.40 -2.62
C ALA A 61 5.61 -3.57 -1.66
N LEU A 62 4.33 -3.97 -1.54
CA LEU A 62 3.89 -5.11 -0.73
C LEU A 62 4.26 -6.46 -1.35
N ARG A 63 4.18 -6.58 -2.68
CA ARG A 63 4.46 -7.85 -3.38
C ARG A 63 5.89 -8.35 -3.20
N ASN A 64 6.88 -7.48 -3.28
CA ASN A 64 8.29 -7.88 -3.20
C ASN A 64 8.69 -8.55 -1.86
N PRO A 65 8.43 -7.92 -0.68
CA PRO A 65 8.74 -8.54 0.61
C PRO A 65 7.94 -9.83 0.82
N GLN A 66 6.66 -9.88 0.41
CA GLN A 66 5.85 -11.10 0.50
C GLN A 66 6.44 -12.24 -0.33
N ASN A 67 6.77 -12.00 -1.60
CA ASN A 67 7.35 -13.02 -2.48
C ASN A 67 8.69 -13.56 -1.97
N LEU A 68 9.52 -12.71 -1.37
CA LEU A 68 10.80 -13.12 -0.79
C LEU A 68 10.59 -13.93 0.49
N PHE A 69 9.63 -13.53 1.33
CA PHE A 69 9.26 -14.25 2.53
C PHE A 69 8.68 -15.64 2.20
N ASP A 70 7.82 -15.73 1.18
CA ASP A 70 7.24 -17.00 0.72
C ASP A 70 8.32 -17.94 0.19
N LYS A 71 9.27 -17.45 -0.59
CA LYS A 71 10.44 -18.24 -1.02
C LYS A 71 11.27 -18.74 0.16
N MET A 72 11.49 -17.89 1.16
CA MET A 72 12.20 -18.27 2.38
C MET A 72 11.44 -19.39 3.13
N LYS A 73 10.10 -19.35 3.12
CA LYS A 73 9.24 -20.36 3.75
C LYS A 73 9.24 -21.68 2.98
N ASP A 74 9.25 -21.64 1.66
CA ASP A 74 9.37 -22.81 0.81
C ASP A 74 10.73 -23.51 0.99
N ASP A 75 11.81 -22.74 1.06
CA ASP A 75 13.15 -23.26 1.37
C ASP A 75 13.15 -23.96 2.75
N TYR A 76 12.56 -23.33 3.77
CA TYR A 76 12.42 -23.93 5.11
C TYR A 76 11.67 -25.26 5.08
N ASN A 77 10.55 -25.32 4.35
CA ASN A 77 9.71 -26.52 4.29
C ASN A 77 10.41 -27.68 3.59
N THR A 78 11.19 -27.40 2.55
CA THR A 78 11.88 -28.41 1.72
C THR A 78 13.24 -28.84 2.29
N MET A 79 13.80 -28.07 3.23
CA MET A 79 15.12 -28.31 3.81
C MET A 79 15.18 -29.58 4.67
N LYS A 80 16.07 -30.51 4.33
CA LYS A 80 16.24 -31.80 5.03
C LYS A 80 17.20 -31.73 6.22
N ASN A 81 18.18 -30.82 6.17
CA ASN A 81 19.15 -30.64 7.24
C ASN A 81 18.50 -29.92 8.43
N LYS A 82 18.55 -30.52 9.62
CA LYS A 82 17.98 -29.95 10.85
C LYS A 82 18.67 -28.67 11.30
N GLU A 83 19.99 -28.58 11.16
CA GLU A 83 20.74 -27.42 11.61
C GLU A 83 20.49 -26.22 10.70
N ASP A 84 20.52 -26.43 9.38
CA ASP A 84 20.17 -25.38 8.41
C ASP A 84 18.72 -24.91 8.60
N ARG A 85 17.80 -25.85 8.86
CA ARG A 85 16.38 -25.53 9.12
C ARG A 85 16.22 -24.68 10.38
N LYS A 86 16.97 -24.98 11.44
CA LYS A 86 17.02 -24.19 12.67
C LYS A 86 17.58 -22.79 12.42
N ASN A 87 18.67 -22.67 11.66
CA ASN A 87 19.28 -21.39 11.30
C ASN A 87 18.31 -20.52 10.47
N LEU A 88 17.54 -21.14 9.58
CA LEU A 88 16.52 -20.44 8.80
C LEU A 88 15.33 -20.00 9.66
N MET A 89 14.90 -20.82 10.63
CA MET A 89 13.90 -20.41 11.62
C MET A 89 14.34 -19.18 12.42
N GLN A 90 15.56 -19.18 12.94
CA GLN A 90 16.12 -18.02 13.67
C GLN A 90 16.17 -16.77 12.79
N SER A 91 16.32 -16.94 11.48
CA SER A 91 16.31 -15.83 10.52
C SER A 91 14.90 -15.26 10.32
N PHE A 92 13.84 -16.07 10.39
CA PHE A 92 12.46 -15.58 10.42
C PHE A 92 12.18 -14.78 11.69
N GLU A 93 12.58 -15.30 12.84
CA GLU A 93 12.40 -14.64 14.14
C GLU A 93 13.14 -13.30 14.19
N ALA A 94 14.39 -13.28 13.71
CA ALA A 94 15.18 -12.05 13.62
C ALA A 94 14.54 -11.04 12.65
N LEU A 95 14.09 -11.50 11.48
CA LEU A 95 13.41 -10.64 10.50
C LEU A 95 12.14 -10.02 11.10
N GLU A 96 11.28 -10.82 11.72
CA GLU A 96 10.06 -10.32 12.36
C GLU A 96 10.41 -9.30 13.45
N LYS A 97 11.37 -9.62 14.32
CA LYS A 97 11.81 -8.71 15.40
C LYS A 97 12.37 -7.39 14.89
N ASP A 98 13.16 -7.42 13.81
CA ASP A 98 13.85 -6.24 13.30
C ASP A 98 12.95 -5.35 12.44
N THR A 99 11.89 -5.94 11.85
CA THR A 99 11.09 -5.25 10.83
C THR A 99 9.62 -5.10 11.17
N ASP A 100 9.11 -5.83 12.16
CA ASP A 100 7.67 -6.01 12.42
C ASP A 100 6.94 -6.46 11.15
N PHE A 101 7.54 -7.41 10.40
CA PHE A 101 7.10 -7.77 9.05
C PHE A 101 5.60 -8.05 9.00
N THR A 102 5.10 -8.93 9.86
CA THR A 102 3.69 -9.34 9.85
C THR A 102 2.77 -8.16 10.13
N LYS A 103 3.12 -7.32 11.11
CA LYS A 103 2.36 -6.11 11.46
C LYS A 103 2.29 -5.14 10.28
N LEU A 104 3.44 -4.86 9.66
CA LEU A 104 3.53 -3.92 8.55
C LEU A 104 2.72 -4.36 7.33
N MET A 105 2.73 -5.66 7.01
CA MET A 105 1.93 -6.20 5.91
C MET A 105 0.43 -6.02 6.18
N GLY A 106 0.01 -6.15 7.44
CA GLY A 106 -1.34 -5.82 7.90
C GLY A 106 -1.67 -4.34 7.73
N GLU A 107 -0.83 -3.44 8.26
CA GLU A 107 -1.00 -1.98 8.16
C GLU A 107 -1.09 -1.51 6.70
N ALA A 108 -0.27 -2.08 5.81
CA ALA A 108 -0.32 -1.76 4.39
C ALA A 108 -1.63 -2.18 3.73
N THR A 109 -2.16 -3.34 4.12
CA THR A 109 -3.45 -3.85 3.63
C THR A 109 -4.60 -2.97 4.13
N GLU A 110 -4.59 -2.60 5.41
CA GLU A 110 -5.56 -1.68 5.99
C GLU A 110 -5.54 -0.31 5.29
N MET A 111 -4.34 0.23 5.04
CA MET A 111 -4.20 1.49 4.31
C MET A 111 -4.79 1.41 2.90
N ILE A 112 -4.59 0.32 2.17
CA ILE A 112 -5.22 0.13 0.86
C ILE A 112 -6.75 0.20 0.96
N PHE A 113 -7.36 -0.48 1.94
CA PHE A 113 -8.82 -0.42 2.12
C PHE A 113 -9.33 0.98 2.46
N MET A 114 -8.60 1.72 3.31
CA MET A 114 -8.95 3.10 3.62
C MET A 114 -8.83 3.99 2.38
N LEU A 115 -7.76 3.86 1.60
CA LEU A 115 -7.56 4.57 0.35
C LEU A 115 -8.64 4.25 -0.69
N ASP A 116 -9.04 2.98 -0.84
CA ASP A 116 -10.13 2.58 -1.76
C ASP A 116 -11.47 3.22 -1.37
N THR A 117 -11.73 3.35 -0.08
CA THR A 117 -12.91 4.07 0.42
C THR A 117 -12.86 5.54 0.00
N ARG A 118 -11.73 6.22 0.21
CA ARG A 118 -11.55 7.63 -0.18
C ARG A 118 -11.60 7.81 -1.71
N LEU A 119 -11.06 6.85 -2.47
CA LEU A 119 -11.13 6.82 -3.93
C LEU A 119 -12.58 6.77 -4.42
N THR A 120 -13.41 5.95 -3.78
CA THR A 120 -14.84 5.82 -4.11
C THR A 120 -15.57 7.13 -3.88
N GLU A 121 -15.30 7.81 -2.77
CA GLU A 121 -15.88 9.13 -2.46
C GLU A 121 -15.44 10.22 -3.46
N ALA A 122 -14.15 10.27 -3.79
CA ALA A 122 -13.60 11.22 -4.75
C ALA A 122 -14.21 11.00 -6.15
N ARG A 123 -14.30 9.75 -6.61
CA ARG A 123 -14.95 9.39 -7.89
C ARG A 123 -16.42 9.78 -7.90
N THR A 124 -17.14 9.50 -6.81
CA THR A 124 -18.56 9.86 -6.69
C THR A 124 -18.75 11.37 -6.76
N THR A 125 -17.88 12.12 -6.09
CA THR A 125 -17.91 13.59 -6.08
C THR A 125 -17.62 14.16 -7.46
N ALA A 126 -16.54 13.71 -8.12
CA ALA A 126 -16.19 14.12 -9.47
C ALA A 126 -17.34 13.83 -10.47
N ASN A 127 -17.87 12.61 -10.47
CA ASN A 127 -18.96 12.21 -11.38
C ASN A 127 -20.28 12.97 -11.11
N ARG A 128 -20.55 13.35 -9.85
CA ARG A 128 -21.71 14.18 -9.52
C ARG A 128 -21.54 15.59 -10.09
N LEU A 129 -20.37 16.18 -9.96
CA LEU A 129 -20.09 17.55 -10.40
C LEU A 129 -19.98 17.66 -11.91
N ALA A 130 -19.32 16.70 -12.58
CA ALA A 130 -19.28 16.63 -14.03
C ALA A 130 -20.69 16.72 -14.64
N ARG A 131 -21.62 15.88 -14.16
CA ARG A 131 -23.03 15.91 -14.59
C ARG A 131 -23.74 17.24 -14.31
N LYS A 132 -23.42 17.89 -13.18
CA LYS A 132 -24.03 19.17 -12.82
C LYS A 132 -23.52 20.30 -13.71
N LEU A 133 -22.23 20.33 -13.98
CA LEU A 133 -21.59 21.32 -14.85
C LEU A 133 -22.05 21.15 -16.31
N GLU A 134 -22.17 19.92 -16.80
CA GLU A 134 -22.72 19.60 -18.12
C GLU A 134 -24.18 20.06 -18.28
N THR A 135 -25.03 19.76 -17.30
CA THR A 135 -26.46 20.16 -17.35
C THR A 135 -26.66 21.66 -17.13
N GLY A 136 -25.82 22.32 -16.33
CA GLY A 136 -25.82 23.77 -16.15
C GLY A 136 -25.36 24.53 -17.40
N MET A 137 -24.43 23.97 -18.18
CA MET A 137 -24.00 24.54 -19.47
C MET A 137 -25.03 24.33 -20.59
N ALA A 138 -25.84 23.28 -20.53
CA ALA A 138 -26.91 23.03 -21.51
C ALA A 138 -28.17 23.90 -21.32
N ALA A 139 -28.26 24.64 -20.21
CA ALA A 139 -29.41 25.48 -19.87
C ALA A 139 -29.20 26.99 -20.16
N ASN A 140 -28.02 27.37 -20.69
CA ASN A 140 -27.67 28.72 -21.14
C ASN A 140 -27.41 28.73 -22.64
#